data_AF-A0A1I7GK79-F1
#
_entry.id   AF-A0A1I7GK79-F1
#
_cell.length_a   1.000
_cell.length_b   1.000
_cell.length_c   1.000
_cell.angle_alpha   90.00
_cell.angle_beta   90.00
_cell.angle_gamma   90.00
#
_symmetry.space_group_name_H-M   'P 1'
#
loop_
_entity.id
_entity.type
_entity.pdbx_description
1 polymer ?
#
loop_
_entity_poly.entity_id
_entity_poly.type
_entity_poly.pdbx_seq_one_letter_code
_entity_poly.pdbx_strand_id
1 'polypeptide(L)' 'MIEASATGHTGTPDEVARAGEFLLSDDSSFITGTDLLIDGGVMAAIKAGRYQLGM' A
#
# COMPACT_ATOMS: atom_id res chain seq x y z
N MET A 1 -4.77 4.45 -12.09
CA MET A 1 -5.18 3.38 -11.15
C MET A 1 -5.92 3.88 -9.92
N ILE A 2 -6.31 5.17 -9.81
CA ILE A 2 -7.09 5.65 -8.65
C ILE A 2 -8.40 4.86 -8.52
N GLU A 3 -9.05 4.52 -9.63
CA GLU A 3 -10.25 3.66 -9.68
C GLU A 3 -10.04 2.24 -9.12
N ALA A 4 -8.80 1.73 -9.16
CA ALA A 4 -8.45 0.44 -8.59
C ALA A 4 -8.12 0.54 -7.09
N SER A 5 -7.88 1.75 -6.57
CA SER A 5 -7.57 2.00 -5.18
C SER A 5 -8.86 1.95 -4.35
N ALA A 6 -8.86 1.14 -3.29
CA ALA A 6 -9.98 1.10 -2.37
C ALA A 6 -10.12 2.41 -1.58
N THR A 7 -9.02 3.16 -1.40
CA THR A 7 -9.05 4.46 -0.73
C THR A 7 -9.58 5.58 -1.63
N GLY A 8 -9.63 5.37 -2.95
CA GLY A 8 -10.23 6.32 -3.90
C GLY A 8 -9.46 7.63 -4.10
N HIS A 9 -8.23 7.73 -3.58
CA HIS A 9 -7.36 8.89 -3.78
C HIS A 9 -5.94 8.47 -4.16
N THR A 10 -5.15 9.45 -4.61
CA THR A 10 -3.70 9.26 -4.79
C THR A 10 -3.03 9.26 -3.42
N GLY A 11 -2.08 8.36 -3.21
CA GLY A 11 -1.25 8.38 -2.01
C GLY A 11 -0.42 9.65 -1.91
N THR A 12 -0.12 10.05 -0.68
CA THR A 12 0.70 11.22 -0.37
C THR A 12 2.07 10.80 0.17
N PRO A 13 3.11 11.63 0.05
CA PRO A 13 4.41 11.35 0.66
C PRO A 13 4.31 11.09 2.17
N ASP A 14 3.43 11.80 2.87
CA ASP A 14 3.23 11.65 4.32
C ASP A 14 2.67 10.28 4.70
N GLU A 15 1.86 9.64 3.84
CA GLU A 15 1.37 8.27 4.08
C GLU A 15 2.49 7.25 3.99
N VAL A 16 3.45 7.45 3.08
CA VAL A 16 4.66 6.62 3.02
C VAL A 16 5.57 6.88 4.23
N ALA A 17 5.72 8.15 4.62
CA ALA A 17 6.52 8.53 5.78
C ALA A 17 6.00 7.90 7.08
N ARG A 18 4.67 7.88 7.30
CA ARG A 18 4.05 7.22 8.46
C ARG A 18 4.30 5.72 8.51
N ALA A 19 4.29 5.03 7.36
CA ALA A 19 4.65 3.62 7.31
C ALA A 19 6.14 3.40 7.64
N GLY A 20 7.01 4.30 7.18
CA GLY A 20 8.43 4.31 7.54
C GLY A 20 8.64 4.57 9.03
N GLU A 21 7.92 5.53 9.61
CA GLU A 21 7.92 5.83 11.05
C GLU A 21 7.55 4.59 11.87
N PHE A 22 6.48 3.89 11.50
CA PHE A 22 6.11 2.63 12.14
C PHE A 22 7.21 1.57 12.02
N LEU A 23 7.80 1.38 10.84
CA LEU A 23 8.85 0.36 10.62
C LEU A 23 10.18 0.69 11.34
N LEU A 24 10.36 1.94 11.76
CA LEU A 24 11.53 2.39 12.53
C LEU A 24 11.25 2.47 14.03
N SER A 25 10.03 2.19 14.47
CA SER A 25 9.65 2.22 15.88
C SER A 25 9.85 0.85 16.55
N ASP A 26 9.75 0.83 17.89
CA ASP A 26 9.82 -0.41 18.66
C ASP A 26 8.62 -1.36 18.39
N ASP A 27 7.50 -0.82 17.87
CA ASP A 27 6.28 -1.57 17.58
C ASP A 27 6.47 -2.57 16.41
N SER A 28 7.48 -2.35 15.56
CA SER A 28 7.82 -3.24 14.45
C SER A 28 9.03 -4.14 14.75
N SER A 29 9.41 -4.33 16.01
CA SER A 29 10.63 -5.04 16.41
C SER A 29 10.80 -6.48 15.88
N PHE A 30 9.72 -7.12 15.44
CA PHE A 30 9.75 -8.47 14.84
C PHE A 30 9.40 -8.50 13.34
N ILE A 31 9.35 -7.33 12.68
CA ILE A 31 9.07 -7.20 11.25
C ILE A 31 10.39 -6.91 10.52
N THR A 32 10.84 -7.85 9.70
CA THR A 32 12.04 -7.70 8.87
C THR A 32 11.95 -8.60 7.63
N GLY A 33 12.70 -8.27 6.58
CA GLY A 33 12.81 -9.09 5.37
C GLY A 33 11.54 -9.19 4.52
N THR A 34 10.66 -8.18 4.60
CA THR A 34 9.39 -8.15 3.86
C THR A 34 9.21 -6.82 3.12
N ASP A 35 8.48 -6.88 2.01
CA ASP A 35 7.94 -5.69 1.35
C ASP A 35 6.63 -5.29 2.03
N LEU A 36 6.45 -3.99 2.31
CA LEU A 36 5.19 -3.41 2.78
C LEU A 36 4.56 -2.62 1.63
N LEU A 37 3.43 -3.11 1.10
CA LEU A 37 2.68 -2.38 0.08
C LEU A 37 1.94 -1.20 0.70
N ILE A 38 2.17 -0.01 0.13
CA ILE A 38 1.49 1.24 0.48
C ILE A 38 0.83 1.77 -0.80
N ASP A 39 -0.21 1.06 -1.26
CA ASP A 39 -0.77 1.24 -2.62
C ASP A 39 -2.26 1.58 -2.63
N GLY A 40 -2.86 1.87 -1.48
CA GLY A 40 -4.30 2.12 -1.36
C GLY A 40 -5.19 0.91 -1.71
N GLY A 41 -4.61 -0.29 -1.83
CA GLY A 41 -5.32 -1.52 -2.17
C GLY A 41 -5.40 -1.84 -3.67
N VAL A 42 -4.67 -1.12 -4.52
CA VAL A 42 -4.64 -1.35 -5.98
C VAL A 42 -4.27 -2.79 -6.33
N MET A 43 -3.19 -3.33 -5.75
CA MET A 43 -2.74 -4.69 -6.03
C MET A 43 -3.74 -5.72 -5.53
N ALA A 44 -4.42 -5.45 -4.41
CA ALA A 44 -5.50 -6.31 -3.92
C ALA A 44 -6.70 -6.31 -4.88
N ALA A 45 -7.06 -5.17 -5.47
CA ALA A 45 -8.13 -5.08 -6.47
C ALA A 45 -7.79 -5.86 -7.74
N ILE A 46 -6.55 -5.72 -8.24
CA ILE A 46 -6.05 -6.48 -9.40
C ILE A 46 -6.06 -7.98 -9.11
N LYS A 47 -5.48 -8.42 -7.99
CA LYS A 47 -5.40 -9.84 -7.61
C LYS A 47 -6.78 -10.48 -7.42
N ALA A 48 -7.76 -9.70 -6.97
CA ALA A 48 -9.14 -10.13 -6.81
C ALA A 48 -9.97 -10.10 -8.11
N GLY A 49 -9.39 -9.68 -9.25
CA GLY A 49 -10.11 -9.52 -10.51
C GLY A 49 -11.13 -8.37 -10.50
N ARG A 50 -11.02 -7.44 -9.54
CA ARG A 50 -11.89 -6.26 -9.42
C ARG A 50 -11.44 -5.09 -10.29
N TYR A 51 -10.20 -5.15 -10.79
CA TYR A 51 -9.66 -4.20 -11.75
C TYR A 51 -8.80 -4.94 -12.76
N GLN A 52 -9.10 -4.77 -14.05
CA GLN A 52 -8.31 -5.35 -15.14
C GLN A 52 -7.31 -4.29 -15.61
N LEU A 53 -6.02 -4.63 -15.64
CA LEU A 53 -5.06 -3.80 -16.37
C LEU A 53 -5.39 -3.91 -17.86
N GLY A 54 -5.61 -2.77 -18.52
CA GLY A 54 -5.83 -2.74 -19.96
C GLY A 54 -4.65 -3.37 -20.69
N MET A 55 -4.95 -4.29 -21.62
CA MET A 55 -4.00 -4.72 -22.66
C MET A 55 -3.84 -3.61 -23.70
#